data_AF-A0A662I9Y7-F1
#
_entry.id   AF-A0A662I9Y7-F1
#
_cell.length_a   1.000
_cell.length_b   1.000
_cell.length_c   1.000
_cell.angle_alpha   90.00
_cell.angle_beta   90.00
_cell.angle_gamma   90.00
#
_symmetry.space_group_name_H-M   'P 1'
#
loop_
_entity.id
_entity.type
_entity.pdbx_description
1 polymer ?
#
loop_
_entity_poly.entity_id
_entity_poly.type
_entity_poly.pdbx_seq_one_letter_code
_entity_poly.pdbx_strand_id
1 'polypeptide(L)'
;EVPIIALRGGEVVVREEHGSWLVDNGVMRMRVAPGFAGSVYSIELRGVEQLLTSYPQPSQLVWINPWYGGVRLASSLGRDKLCKEKWMAEEVYVEGWRGLKLHARVVSEENTELRRLEVSQYYLVRPGGSFVTLHTVLENKSGRVLKPELFLTAFVKPGGREARGLAVRHGEGVKEARVWEYETPYLVSEHQAVVYSEAGAATLIAPPERSEVVAMSFGRSYGSHLVLVISPEQPLRPGETYELTSYLAFAASLEEALRYAALSELQLTLGGRRR
;
A
#
# COMPACT_ATOMS: atom_id res chain seq x y z
N GLU A 1 -21.60 -8.18 -11.40
CA GLU A 1 -22.02 -7.93 -10.01
C GLU A 1 -20.91 -7.18 -9.29
N VAL A 2 -21.20 -5.98 -8.78
CA VAL A 2 -20.31 -5.26 -7.84
C VAL A 2 -20.14 -6.18 -6.62
N PRO A 3 -18.92 -6.42 -6.11
CA PRO A 3 -18.78 -7.27 -4.94
C PRO A 3 -19.58 -6.59 -3.84
N ILE A 4 -20.53 -7.32 -3.23
CA ILE A 4 -21.19 -6.83 -2.03
C ILE A 4 -20.09 -6.75 -0.98
N ILE A 5 -19.52 -5.57 -0.81
CA ILE A 5 -18.68 -5.24 0.32
C ILE A 5 -19.63 -5.27 1.51
N ALA A 6 -19.78 -6.44 2.11
CA ALA A 6 -20.58 -6.63 3.30
C ALA A 6 -19.85 -5.95 4.45
N LEU A 7 -20.07 -4.64 4.60
CA LEU A 7 -19.76 -3.90 5.81
C LEU A 7 -20.69 -4.44 6.89
N ARG A 8 -20.25 -5.48 7.60
CA ARG A 8 -21.00 -6.02 8.74
C ARG A 8 -20.95 -5.01 9.87
N GLY A 9 -22.00 -4.94 10.68
CA GLY A 9 -21.91 -4.25 11.97
C GLY A 9 -20.77 -4.81 12.82
N GLY A 10 -20.06 -3.96 13.54
CA GLY A 10 -18.90 -4.34 14.34
C GLY A 10 -18.05 -3.12 14.70
N GLU A 11 -17.02 -3.34 15.52
CA GLU A 11 -16.06 -2.31 15.91
C GLU A 11 -14.69 -2.63 15.30
N VAL A 12 -13.95 -1.59 14.91
CA VAL A 12 -12.52 -1.72 14.62
C VAL A 12 -11.75 -1.48 15.91
N VAL A 13 -10.94 -2.44 16.34
CA VAL A 13 -10.09 -2.34 17.54
C VAL A 13 -8.70 -1.88 17.10
N VAL A 14 -8.17 -0.83 17.75
CA VAL A 14 -6.80 -0.36 17.57
C VAL A 14 -6.07 -0.43 18.90
N ARG A 15 -4.86 -0.99 18.93
CA ARG A 15 -4.04 -1.13 20.14
C ARG A 15 -2.57 -0.95 19.81
N GLU A 16 -1.83 -0.34 20.73
CA GLU A 16 -0.37 -0.32 20.71
C GLU A 16 0.18 -1.41 21.64
N GLU A 17 1.15 -2.18 21.15
CA GLU A 17 1.81 -3.29 21.85
C GLU A 17 3.31 -3.25 21.56
N HIS A 18 4.12 -2.88 22.56
CA HIS A 18 5.58 -2.91 22.51
C HIS A 18 6.22 -2.21 21.29
N GLY A 19 5.70 -1.04 20.90
CA GLY A 19 6.21 -0.27 19.75
C GLY A 19 5.70 -0.73 18.38
N SER A 20 4.79 -1.72 18.36
CA SER A 20 3.98 -2.10 17.22
C SER A 20 2.51 -1.80 17.50
N TRP A 21 1.68 -1.77 16.45
CA TRP A 21 0.25 -1.53 16.54
C TRP A 21 -0.54 -2.67 15.91
N LEU A 22 -1.69 -2.98 16.49
CA LEU A 22 -2.69 -3.91 15.97
C LEU A 22 -3.94 -3.12 15.57
N VAL A 23 -4.44 -3.39 14.37
CA VAL A 23 -5.76 -2.96 13.89
C VAL A 23 -6.56 -4.21 13.52
N ASP A 24 -7.71 -4.43 14.16
CA ASP A 24 -8.59 -5.58 13.93
C ASP A 24 -9.99 -5.09 13.57
N ASN A 25 -10.52 -5.51 12.41
CA ASN A 25 -11.88 -5.17 11.97
C ASN A 25 -12.87 -6.35 12.02
N GLY A 26 -12.50 -7.44 12.71
CA GLY A 26 -13.25 -8.67 12.86
C GLY A 26 -13.03 -9.70 11.74
N VAL A 27 -12.51 -9.30 10.58
CA VAL A 27 -12.19 -10.20 9.45
C VAL A 27 -10.70 -10.18 9.12
N MET A 28 -10.05 -9.03 9.35
CA MET A 28 -8.67 -8.76 9.04
C MET A 28 -7.94 -8.21 10.28
N ARG A 29 -6.77 -8.76 10.57
CA ARG A 29 -5.84 -8.26 11.59
C ARG A 29 -4.59 -7.72 10.92
N MET A 30 -4.38 -6.42 11.04
CA MET A 30 -3.25 -5.69 10.46
C MET A 30 -2.28 -5.29 11.57
N ARG A 31 -0.98 -5.57 11.39
CA ARG A 31 0.07 -5.13 12.31
C ARG A 31 1.06 -4.19 11.66
N VAL A 32 1.42 -3.17 12.42
CA VAL A 32 2.17 -2.02 11.94
C VAL A 32 3.31 -1.70 12.89
N ALA A 33 4.50 -1.44 12.36
CA ALA A 33 5.67 -1.10 13.17
C ALA A 33 6.31 0.18 12.61
N PRO A 34 6.12 1.33 13.27
CA PRO A 34 6.79 2.58 12.88
C PRO A 34 8.31 2.43 12.83
N GLY A 35 8.88 1.73 13.82
CA GLY A 35 10.32 1.43 13.88
C GLY A 35 10.84 0.53 12.76
N PHE A 36 9.96 -0.09 11.97
CA PHE A 36 10.32 -0.94 10.83
C PHE A 36 10.03 -0.21 9.51
N ALA A 37 10.65 0.96 9.33
CA ALA A 37 10.48 1.85 8.17
C ALA A 37 9.03 2.26 7.89
N GLY A 38 8.23 2.47 8.93
CA GLY A 38 6.82 2.87 8.78
C GLY A 38 6.01 1.87 7.96
N SER A 39 6.12 0.58 8.28
CA SER A 39 5.48 -0.47 7.48
C SER A 39 4.35 -1.20 8.20
N VAL A 40 3.36 -1.59 7.40
CA VAL A 40 2.45 -2.68 7.74
C VAL A 40 3.17 -3.98 7.42
N TYR A 41 3.61 -4.72 8.44
CA TYR A 41 4.40 -5.94 8.23
C TYR A 41 3.55 -7.21 8.18
N SER A 42 2.30 -7.18 8.64
CA SER A 42 1.41 -8.35 8.65
C SER A 42 -0.03 -7.94 8.38
N ILE A 43 -0.70 -8.69 7.52
CA ILE A 43 -2.16 -8.65 7.34
C ILE A 43 -2.65 -10.11 7.34
N GLU A 44 -3.31 -10.52 8.41
CA GLU A 44 -4.01 -11.80 8.48
C GLU A 44 -5.46 -11.60 8.05
N LEU A 45 -5.87 -12.25 6.97
CA LEU A 45 -7.28 -12.36 6.58
C LEU A 45 -7.82 -13.71 7.07
N ARG A 46 -8.77 -13.68 8.01
CA ARG A 46 -9.34 -14.89 8.63
C ARG A 46 -8.28 -15.90 9.11
N GLY A 47 -7.18 -15.38 9.67
CA GLY A 47 -6.07 -16.17 10.20
C GLY A 47 -5.03 -16.61 9.17
N VAL A 48 -5.17 -16.25 7.89
CA VAL A 48 -4.18 -16.52 6.85
C VAL A 48 -3.39 -15.26 6.55
N GLU A 49 -2.07 -15.30 6.77
CA GLU A 49 -1.16 -14.20 6.46
C GLU A 49 -1.12 -13.93 4.95
N GLN A 50 -1.29 -12.66 4.57
CA GLN A 50 -1.35 -12.20 3.19
C GLN A 50 -0.10 -11.45 2.74
N LEU A 51 0.79 -11.04 3.66
CA LEU A 51 1.99 -10.26 3.35
C LEU A 51 3.27 -11.09 3.43
N LEU A 52 4.22 -10.76 2.55
CA LEU A 52 5.59 -11.25 2.60
C LEU A 52 6.46 -10.16 3.24
N THR A 53 7.12 -10.48 4.35
CA THR A 53 7.92 -9.52 5.15
C THR A 53 9.19 -10.16 5.70
N SER A 54 10.20 -9.33 5.95
CA SER A 54 11.41 -9.68 6.71
C SER A 54 11.35 -9.31 8.19
N TYR A 55 10.25 -8.71 8.66
CA TYR A 55 10.08 -8.31 10.06
C TYR A 55 10.49 -9.44 11.02
N PRO A 56 11.28 -9.16 12.07
CA PRO A 56 11.56 -7.83 12.63
C PRO A 56 12.82 -7.12 12.10
N GLN A 57 13.58 -7.70 11.17
CA GLN A 57 14.86 -7.13 10.72
C GLN A 57 14.92 -7.04 9.19
N PRO A 58 15.37 -5.91 8.62
CA PRO A 58 15.46 -5.79 7.17
C PRO A 58 16.43 -6.83 6.62
N SER A 59 16.16 -7.32 5.42
CA SER A 59 17.01 -8.27 4.72
C SER A 59 17.23 -7.83 3.26
N GLN A 60 17.57 -8.75 2.37
CA GLN A 60 17.68 -8.49 0.95
C GLN A 60 16.66 -9.33 0.18
N LEU A 61 15.98 -8.72 -0.79
CA LEU A 61 15.13 -9.41 -1.76
C LEU A 61 15.59 -9.05 -3.16
N VAL A 62 16.21 -10.01 -3.86
CA VAL A 62 16.80 -9.81 -5.18
C VAL A 62 17.74 -8.59 -5.21
N TRP A 63 17.36 -7.47 -5.84
CA TRP A 63 18.13 -6.22 -5.91
C TRP A 63 17.69 -5.15 -4.88
N ILE A 64 16.70 -5.46 -4.02
CA ILE A 64 16.20 -4.56 -2.98
C ILE A 64 16.98 -4.79 -1.69
N ASN A 65 17.67 -3.75 -1.23
CA ASN A 65 18.43 -3.77 0.02
C ASN A 65 18.54 -2.35 0.62
N PRO A 66 18.04 -2.09 1.84
CA PRO A 66 17.30 -3.03 2.70
C PRO A 66 15.87 -3.32 2.19
N TRP A 67 15.44 -4.58 2.27
CA TRP A 67 14.07 -5.02 2.04
C TRP A 67 13.34 -5.29 3.35
N TYR A 68 12.20 -4.61 3.53
CA TYR A 68 11.31 -4.72 4.69
C TYR A 68 10.08 -5.61 4.39
N GLY A 69 9.70 -5.72 3.12
CA GLY A 69 8.44 -6.33 2.70
C GLY A 69 7.22 -5.57 3.22
N GLY A 70 6.09 -6.27 3.36
CA GLY A 70 4.84 -5.68 3.83
C GLY A 70 4.27 -4.61 2.92
N VAL A 71 3.53 -3.65 3.50
CA VAL A 71 3.00 -2.47 2.80
C VAL A 71 3.61 -1.19 3.37
N ARG A 72 4.29 -0.40 2.55
CA ARG A 72 4.94 0.85 2.97
C ARG A 72 5.26 1.80 1.83
N LEU A 73 5.46 3.07 2.17
CA LEU A 73 6.07 4.06 1.28
C LEU A 73 7.60 3.88 1.23
N ALA A 74 8.16 4.04 0.04
CA ALA A 74 9.59 4.05 -0.22
C ALA A 74 9.94 5.18 -1.20
N SER A 75 11.15 5.73 -1.11
CA SER A 75 11.67 6.72 -2.08
C SER A 75 12.25 6.06 -3.34
N SER A 76 12.38 4.74 -3.37
CA SER A 76 12.85 3.95 -4.50
C SER A 76 12.56 2.46 -4.25
N LEU A 77 12.34 1.68 -5.31
CA LEU A 77 12.20 0.22 -5.21
C LEU A 77 13.52 -0.48 -4.87
N GLY A 78 14.68 0.11 -5.20
CA GLY A 78 15.99 -0.51 -4.96
C GLY A 78 16.67 0.04 -3.72
N ARG A 79 17.16 1.29 -3.82
CA ARG A 79 17.87 2.00 -2.75
C ARG A 79 16.94 3.00 -2.08
N ASP A 80 16.09 2.49 -1.20
CA ASP A 80 15.20 3.32 -0.41
C ASP A 80 15.95 4.06 0.69
N LYS A 81 15.73 5.37 0.75
CA LYS A 81 16.30 6.24 1.77
C LYS A 81 15.24 6.72 2.76
N LEU A 82 13.95 6.58 2.45
CA LEU A 82 12.86 6.94 3.34
C LEU A 82 12.79 6.01 4.57
N CYS A 83 13.31 4.78 4.45
CA CYS A 83 13.46 3.86 5.58
C CYS A 83 14.37 4.37 6.71
N LYS A 84 15.22 5.38 6.45
CA LYS A 84 16.12 5.98 7.45
C LYS A 84 15.44 7.07 8.29
N GLU A 85 14.28 7.55 7.86
CA GLU A 85 13.56 8.58 8.60
C GLU A 85 12.88 8.01 9.84
N LYS A 86 12.69 8.87 10.86
CA LYS A 86 11.93 8.49 12.05
C LYS A 86 10.44 8.53 11.74
N TRP A 87 9.84 7.34 11.68
CA TRP A 87 8.40 7.18 11.52
C TRP A 87 7.69 7.16 12.87
N MET A 88 6.50 7.76 12.90
CA MET A 88 5.59 7.75 14.04
C MET A 88 4.24 7.18 13.60
N ALA A 89 3.48 6.64 14.54
CA ALA A 89 2.10 6.19 14.33
C ALA A 89 1.16 6.96 15.24
N GLU A 90 -0.02 7.25 14.73
CA GLU A 90 -1.17 7.67 15.52
C GLU A 90 -2.43 6.92 15.09
N GLU A 91 -3.29 6.59 16.04
CA GLU A 91 -4.64 6.11 15.75
C GLU A 91 -5.47 7.24 15.13
N VAL A 92 -6.23 6.92 14.08
CA VAL A 92 -7.06 7.88 13.36
C VAL A 92 -8.46 7.31 13.10
N TYR A 93 -9.46 8.18 13.20
CA TYR A 93 -10.84 7.91 12.81
C TYR A 93 -11.36 9.01 11.87
N VAL A 94 -11.87 8.63 10.69
CA VAL A 94 -12.40 9.55 9.65
C VAL A 94 -13.65 8.94 9.05
N GLU A 95 -14.81 9.59 9.20
CA GLU A 95 -16.06 9.22 8.47
C GLU A 95 -16.41 7.70 8.51
N GLY A 96 -16.29 7.08 9.68
CA GLY A 96 -16.57 5.65 9.86
C GLY A 96 -15.42 4.72 9.49
N TRP A 97 -14.29 5.25 9.03
CA TRP A 97 -13.03 4.55 8.86
C TRP A 97 -12.16 4.71 10.11
N ARG A 98 -11.49 3.65 10.52
CA ARG A 98 -10.57 3.66 11.67
C ARG A 98 -9.28 2.93 11.30
N GLY A 99 -8.16 3.34 11.86
CA GLY A 99 -6.90 2.68 11.63
C GLY A 99 -5.73 3.53 12.10
N LEU A 100 -4.67 3.56 11.31
CA LEU A 100 -3.43 4.24 11.67
C LEU A 100 -3.01 5.23 10.59
N LYS A 101 -2.40 6.32 11.04
CA LYS A 101 -1.55 7.17 10.20
C LYS A 101 -0.11 6.96 10.59
N LEU A 102 0.70 6.58 9.61
CA LEU A 102 2.14 6.59 9.72
C LEU A 102 2.68 7.87 9.10
N HIS A 103 3.56 8.57 9.79
CA HIS A 103 4.11 9.80 9.26
C HIS A 103 5.58 10.00 9.63
N ALA A 104 6.29 10.67 8.73
CA ALA A 104 7.68 11.03 8.89
C ALA A 104 7.93 12.39 8.25
N ARG A 105 8.87 13.14 8.83
CA ARG A 105 9.45 14.33 8.21
C ARG A 105 10.81 13.96 7.67
N VAL A 106 11.04 14.21 6.39
CA VAL A 106 12.32 13.92 5.75
C VAL A 106 13.39 14.90 6.26
N VAL A 107 14.31 14.41 7.07
CA VAL A 107 15.40 15.22 7.65
C VAL A 107 16.78 14.68 7.28
N SER A 108 16.90 13.42 6.88
CA SER A 108 18.17 12.82 6.48
C SER A 108 18.85 13.59 5.36
N GLU A 109 20.17 13.77 5.48
CA GLU A 109 20.99 14.39 4.43
C GLU A 109 21.12 13.52 3.19
N GLU A 110 20.89 12.22 3.30
CA GLU A 110 20.88 11.33 2.14
C GLU A 110 19.64 11.56 1.26
N ASN A 111 18.56 12.09 1.84
CA ASN A 111 17.30 12.41 1.16
C ASN A 111 17.27 13.86 0.65
N THR A 112 18.36 14.32 0.03
CA THR A 112 18.50 15.72 -0.39
C THR A 112 17.32 16.22 -1.22
N GLU A 113 16.80 15.42 -2.16
CA GLU A 113 15.69 15.82 -3.05
C GLU A 113 14.36 16.00 -2.31
N LEU A 114 14.10 15.17 -1.30
CA LEU A 114 12.84 15.17 -0.54
C LEU A 114 12.96 15.92 0.80
N ARG A 115 14.10 16.56 1.08
CA ARG A 115 14.37 17.18 2.38
C ARG A 115 13.29 18.19 2.75
N ARG A 116 12.75 18.06 3.97
CA ARG A 116 11.61 18.80 4.53
C ARG A 116 10.24 18.47 3.92
N LEU A 117 10.12 17.44 3.10
CA LEU A 117 8.81 16.87 2.80
C LEU A 117 8.25 16.21 4.08
N GLU A 118 6.99 16.49 4.39
CA GLU A 118 6.23 15.71 5.36
C GLU A 118 5.40 14.68 4.60
N VAL A 119 5.56 13.41 4.99
CA VAL A 119 4.92 12.27 4.36
C VAL A 119 4.01 11.63 5.39
N SER A 120 2.73 11.45 5.04
CA SER A 120 1.77 10.69 5.84
C SER A 120 1.13 9.61 4.99
N GLN A 121 1.06 8.40 5.53
CA GLN A 121 0.34 7.26 4.95
C GLN A 121 -0.70 6.79 5.95
N TYR A 122 -1.96 6.87 5.56
CA TYR A 122 -3.08 6.34 6.33
C TYR A 122 -3.38 4.93 5.85
N TYR A 123 -3.62 4.04 6.81
CA TYR A 123 -4.04 2.66 6.63
C TYR A 123 -5.35 2.49 7.39
N LEU A 124 -6.46 2.66 6.68
CA LEU A 124 -7.78 2.72 7.26
C LEU A 124 -8.61 1.52 6.86
N VAL A 125 -9.43 1.04 7.77
CA VAL A 125 -10.32 -0.10 7.56
C VAL A 125 -11.72 0.22 8.04
N ARG A 126 -12.68 -0.58 7.57
CA ARG A 126 -14.05 -0.61 8.09
C ARG A 126 -14.37 -2.00 8.65
N PRO A 127 -15.31 -2.13 9.59
CA PRO A 127 -15.77 -3.41 10.10
C PRO A 127 -16.14 -4.38 8.98
N GLY A 128 -15.64 -5.62 9.06
CA GLY A 128 -15.99 -6.71 8.14
C GLY A 128 -15.37 -6.66 6.73
N GLY A 129 -14.68 -5.59 6.34
CA GLY A 129 -14.03 -5.47 5.04
C GLY A 129 -12.75 -6.31 4.91
N SER A 130 -12.44 -6.81 3.71
CA SER A 130 -11.18 -7.50 3.36
C SER A 130 -10.23 -6.61 2.55
N PHE A 131 -10.31 -5.30 2.77
CA PHE A 131 -9.48 -4.31 2.09
C PHE A 131 -9.04 -3.23 3.07
N VAL A 132 -7.92 -2.60 2.73
CA VAL A 132 -7.34 -1.45 3.42
C VAL A 132 -7.44 -0.26 2.48
N THR A 133 -7.97 0.85 2.98
CA THR A 133 -7.85 2.12 2.29
C THR A 133 -6.52 2.76 2.62
N LEU A 134 -5.81 3.12 1.56
CA LEU A 134 -4.47 3.66 1.58
C LEU A 134 -4.55 5.11 1.13
N HIS A 135 -4.38 6.05 2.05
CA HIS A 135 -4.42 7.47 1.72
C HIS A 135 -3.05 8.09 1.98
N THR A 136 -2.43 8.65 0.96
CA THR A 136 -1.10 9.27 1.03
C THR A 136 -1.24 10.78 1.00
N VAL A 137 -0.58 11.47 1.93
CA VAL A 137 -0.49 12.94 1.98
C VAL A 137 0.96 13.36 1.93
N LEU A 138 1.30 14.22 0.99
CA LEU A 138 2.62 14.81 0.81
C LEU A 138 2.51 16.32 1.00
N GLU A 139 3.20 16.86 2.00
CA GLU A 139 3.19 18.30 2.27
C GLU A 139 4.61 18.89 2.15
N ASN A 140 4.77 19.89 1.29
CA ASN A 140 6.05 20.55 1.10
C ASN A 140 6.30 21.61 2.18
N LYS A 141 7.00 21.26 3.25
CA LYS A 141 7.46 22.21 4.29
C LYS A 141 8.83 22.82 4.02
N SER A 142 9.32 22.71 2.78
CA SER A 142 10.57 23.33 2.36
C SER A 142 10.32 24.74 1.81
N GLY A 143 11.41 25.52 1.64
CA GLY A 143 11.35 26.82 0.96
C GLY A 143 11.51 26.73 -0.56
N ARG A 144 11.52 25.53 -1.14
CA ARG A 144 11.73 25.31 -2.58
C ARG A 144 10.64 24.43 -3.18
N VAL A 145 10.56 24.41 -4.49
CA VAL A 145 9.70 23.48 -5.23
C VAL A 145 10.26 22.07 -5.12
N LEU A 146 9.39 21.07 -4.88
CA LEU A 146 9.74 19.65 -4.81
C LEU A 146 9.03 18.87 -5.93
N LYS A 147 9.68 17.83 -6.44
CA LYS A 147 9.10 16.86 -7.38
C LYS A 147 9.16 15.46 -6.74
N PRO A 148 8.31 15.17 -5.75
CA PRO A 148 8.40 13.88 -5.06
C PRO A 148 7.94 12.76 -5.99
N GLU A 149 8.72 11.69 -6.04
CA GLU A 149 8.31 10.40 -6.60
C GLU A 149 8.52 9.35 -5.51
N LEU A 150 7.43 8.74 -5.08
CA LEU A 150 7.40 7.71 -4.04
C LEU A 150 6.73 6.45 -4.57
N PHE A 151 7.02 5.33 -3.92
CA PHE A 151 6.47 4.02 -4.24
C PHE A 151 5.75 3.48 -3.01
N LEU A 152 4.44 3.27 -3.11
CA LEU A 152 3.71 2.48 -2.14
C LEU A 152 3.81 1.01 -2.55
N THR A 153 4.73 0.30 -1.90
CA THR A 153 5.01 -1.10 -2.18
C THR A 153 4.08 -1.99 -1.36
N ALA A 154 3.63 -3.10 -1.94
CA ALA A 154 2.88 -4.16 -1.25
C ALA A 154 3.44 -5.53 -1.65
N PHE A 155 4.30 -6.08 -0.78
CA PHE A 155 4.85 -7.43 -0.91
C PHE A 155 3.84 -8.43 -0.33
N VAL A 156 3.20 -9.17 -1.21
CA VAL A 156 2.05 -10.02 -0.90
C VAL A 156 2.32 -11.50 -1.21
N LYS A 157 1.63 -12.36 -0.46
CA LYS A 157 1.51 -13.80 -0.68
C LYS A 157 0.02 -14.21 -0.52
N PRO A 158 -0.85 -13.86 -1.48
CA PRO A 158 -2.29 -14.03 -1.35
C PRO A 158 -2.67 -15.47 -1.01
N GLY A 159 -3.50 -15.64 0.01
CA GLY A 159 -3.85 -16.97 0.54
C GLY A 159 -2.68 -17.72 1.20
N GLY A 160 -1.62 -17.02 1.60
CA GLY A 160 -0.42 -17.60 2.19
C GLY A 160 0.53 -18.25 1.18
N ARG A 161 0.33 -18.01 -0.12
CA ARG A 161 1.12 -18.60 -1.23
C ARG A 161 1.76 -17.53 -2.08
N GLU A 162 2.93 -17.83 -2.65
CA GLU A 162 3.58 -16.99 -3.64
C GLU A 162 2.64 -16.75 -4.83
N ALA A 163 2.40 -15.49 -5.17
CA ALA A 163 1.66 -15.17 -6.38
C ALA A 163 2.52 -15.43 -7.61
N ARG A 164 2.00 -16.19 -8.58
CA ARG A 164 2.68 -16.48 -9.86
C ARG A 164 1.93 -15.96 -11.07
N GLY A 165 0.71 -15.48 -10.86
CA GLY A 165 -0.08 -14.79 -11.84
C GLY A 165 -0.09 -13.28 -11.59
N LEU A 166 -0.15 -12.51 -12.68
CA LEU A 166 -0.28 -11.07 -12.67
C LEU A 166 -1.39 -10.70 -13.65
N ALA A 167 -2.20 -9.72 -13.29
CA ALA A 167 -3.20 -9.17 -14.19
C ALA A 167 -3.36 -7.67 -13.97
N VAL A 168 -3.71 -6.95 -15.03
CA VAL A 168 -4.03 -5.51 -14.96
C VAL A 168 -5.22 -5.19 -15.84
N ARG A 169 -5.97 -4.14 -15.47
CA ARG A 169 -6.99 -3.58 -16.37
C ARG A 169 -6.33 -2.75 -17.46
N HIS A 170 -6.73 -2.98 -18.71
CA HIS A 170 -6.20 -2.26 -19.86
C HIS A 170 -7.33 -2.03 -20.88
N GLY A 171 -7.73 -0.76 -21.06
CA GLY A 171 -8.95 -0.42 -21.78
C GLY A 171 -10.17 -1.13 -21.17
N GLU A 172 -11.01 -1.72 -22.01
CA GLU A 172 -12.19 -2.48 -21.58
C GLU A 172 -11.88 -3.92 -21.10
N GLY A 173 -10.61 -4.35 -21.21
CA GLY A 173 -10.19 -5.72 -20.96
C GLY A 173 -9.25 -5.90 -19.76
N VAL A 174 -8.78 -7.13 -19.62
CA VAL A 174 -7.76 -7.53 -18.64
C VAL A 174 -6.57 -8.13 -19.39
N LYS A 175 -5.38 -7.61 -19.13
CA LYS A 175 -4.12 -8.21 -19.59
C LYS A 175 -3.57 -9.07 -18.47
N GLU A 176 -3.20 -10.31 -18.79
CA GLU A 176 -2.68 -11.28 -17.84
C GLU A 176 -1.28 -11.76 -18.25
N ALA A 177 -0.45 -12.07 -17.26
CA ALA A 177 0.82 -12.74 -17.44
C ALA A 177 1.02 -13.78 -16.32
N ARG A 178 1.85 -14.79 -16.59
CA ARG A 178 2.29 -15.77 -15.59
C ARG A 178 3.81 -15.81 -15.56
N VAL A 179 4.36 -16.08 -14.38
CA VAL A 179 5.80 -16.19 -14.18
C VAL A 179 6.26 -17.58 -14.63
N TRP A 180 6.94 -17.64 -15.76
CA TRP A 180 7.61 -18.85 -16.26
C TRP A 180 9.09 -18.79 -15.95
N GLU A 181 9.65 -19.87 -15.40
CA GLU A 181 11.08 -20.05 -15.07
C GLU A 181 11.84 -18.78 -14.66
N TYR A 182 12.55 -18.14 -15.61
CA TYR A 182 13.44 -16.99 -15.40
C TYR A 182 12.81 -15.63 -15.75
N GLU A 183 11.55 -15.60 -16.17
CA GLU A 183 10.87 -14.37 -16.55
C GLU A 183 10.51 -13.53 -15.31
N THR A 184 10.68 -12.23 -15.44
CA THR A 184 10.20 -11.23 -14.47
C THR A 184 9.21 -10.30 -15.15
N PRO A 185 8.03 -10.81 -15.57
CA PRO A 185 7.03 -9.97 -16.20
C PRO A 185 6.59 -8.85 -15.26
N TYR A 186 6.32 -7.69 -15.83
CA TYR A 186 5.63 -6.61 -15.16
C TYR A 186 4.51 -6.09 -16.05
N LEU A 187 3.41 -5.69 -15.43
CA LEU A 187 2.24 -5.13 -16.07
C LEU A 187 1.89 -3.82 -15.36
N VAL A 188 1.56 -2.79 -16.14
CA VAL A 188 1.22 -1.46 -15.66
C VAL A 188 -0.22 -1.13 -16.05
N SER A 189 -0.94 -0.45 -15.17
CA SER A 189 -2.27 0.10 -15.41
C SER A 189 -2.45 1.38 -14.63
N GLU A 190 -3.32 2.26 -15.12
CA GLU A 190 -3.72 3.50 -14.43
C GLU A 190 -4.85 3.25 -13.40
N HIS A 191 -5.35 2.02 -13.30
CA HIS A 191 -6.56 1.73 -12.52
C HIS A 191 -6.38 0.58 -11.55
N GLN A 192 -5.99 -0.60 -12.04
CA GLN A 192 -5.99 -1.81 -11.22
C GLN A 192 -4.88 -2.76 -11.63
N ALA A 193 -4.14 -3.20 -10.62
CA ALA A 193 -3.19 -4.31 -10.71
C ALA A 193 -3.61 -5.43 -9.75
N VAL A 194 -3.38 -6.67 -10.16
CA VAL A 194 -3.71 -7.88 -9.41
C VAL A 194 -2.52 -8.82 -9.48
N VAL A 195 -2.19 -9.45 -8.36
CA VAL A 195 -1.32 -10.63 -8.32
C VAL A 195 -2.08 -11.76 -7.64
N TYR A 196 -1.91 -12.99 -8.12
CA TYR A 196 -2.72 -14.11 -7.66
C TYR A 196 -1.94 -15.43 -7.65
N SER A 197 -2.42 -16.34 -6.82
CA SER A 197 -1.99 -17.73 -6.67
C SER A 197 -3.22 -18.65 -6.80
N GLU A 198 -3.02 -19.95 -6.64
CA GLU A 198 -4.10 -20.92 -6.48
C GLU A 198 -4.90 -20.73 -5.16
N ALA A 199 -4.34 -20.02 -4.18
CA ALA A 199 -4.93 -19.85 -2.85
C ALA A 199 -5.64 -18.50 -2.65
N GLY A 200 -5.43 -17.53 -3.54
CA GLY A 200 -6.07 -16.22 -3.45
C GLY A 200 -5.49 -15.18 -4.40
N ALA A 201 -5.98 -13.96 -4.27
CA ALA A 201 -5.50 -12.80 -5.02
C ALA A 201 -5.40 -11.55 -4.13
N ALA A 202 -4.46 -10.67 -4.46
CA ALA A 202 -4.37 -9.33 -3.93
C ALA A 202 -4.45 -8.33 -5.07
N THR A 203 -5.14 -7.22 -4.85
CA THR A 203 -5.29 -6.17 -5.86
C THR A 203 -5.05 -4.79 -5.28
N LEU A 204 -4.34 -3.97 -6.04
CA LEU A 204 -4.12 -2.56 -5.76
C LEU A 204 -4.91 -1.74 -6.78
N ILE A 205 -5.76 -0.85 -6.27
CA ILE A 205 -6.64 0.02 -7.04
C ILE A 205 -6.19 1.46 -6.84
N ALA A 206 -5.84 2.12 -7.94
CA ALA A 206 -5.59 3.54 -8.00
C ALA A 206 -6.87 4.28 -8.44
N PRO A 207 -7.00 5.57 -8.10
CA PRO A 207 -8.03 6.40 -8.68
C PRO A 207 -7.76 6.57 -10.18
N PRO A 208 -8.80 6.84 -10.99
CA PRO A 208 -8.67 6.84 -12.45
C PRO A 208 -7.82 7.97 -13.03
N GLU A 209 -7.43 8.94 -12.21
CA GLU A 209 -6.50 10.00 -12.57
C GLU A 209 -5.24 9.93 -11.72
N ARG A 210 -4.07 10.04 -12.38
CA ARG A 210 -2.80 10.45 -11.76
C ARG A 210 -2.10 9.38 -10.91
N SER A 211 -2.12 8.11 -11.31
CA SER A 211 -1.24 7.09 -10.69
C SER A 211 -1.02 5.88 -11.59
N GLU A 212 0.12 5.23 -11.43
CA GLU A 212 0.38 3.92 -12.04
C GLU A 212 0.38 2.85 -10.97
N VAL A 213 -0.40 1.79 -11.19
CA VAL A 213 -0.32 0.55 -10.43
C VAL A 213 0.39 -0.51 -11.26
N VAL A 214 1.34 -1.18 -10.62
CA VAL A 214 2.21 -2.16 -11.25
C VAL A 214 2.04 -3.49 -10.55
N ALA A 215 1.77 -4.54 -11.32
CA ALA A 215 1.99 -5.92 -10.89
C ALA A 215 3.33 -6.37 -11.47
N MET A 216 4.29 -6.75 -10.61
CA MET A 216 5.63 -7.13 -11.04
C MET A 216 6.10 -8.43 -10.39
N SER A 217 6.74 -9.28 -11.19
CA SER A 217 7.36 -10.51 -10.74
C SER A 217 8.79 -10.26 -10.26
N PHE A 218 9.14 -10.87 -9.15
CA PHE A 218 10.52 -10.96 -8.63
C PHE A 218 11.16 -12.31 -8.96
N GLY A 219 10.58 -13.05 -9.91
CA GLY A 219 10.98 -14.39 -10.29
C GLY A 219 10.24 -15.47 -9.51
N ARG A 220 10.37 -16.71 -9.97
CA ARG A 220 9.56 -17.84 -9.49
C ARG A 220 9.67 -18.11 -7.98
N SER A 221 10.84 -17.84 -7.38
CA SER A 221 11.13 -18.10 -5.97
C SER A 221 10.71 -16.99 -5.02
N TYR A 222 10.29 -15.84 -5.55
CA TYR A 222 9.95 -14.65 -4.75
C TYR A 222 8.52 -14.18 -5.01
N GLY A 223 7.91 -14.63 -6.12
CA GLY A 223 6.54 -14.33 -6.48
C GLY A 223 6.36 -12.94 -7.08
N SER A 224 5.09 -12.57 -7.24
CA SER A 224 4.67 -11.29 -7.82
C SER A 224 4.06 -10.38 -6.76
N HIS A 225 4.34 -9.08 -6.89
CA HIS A 225 3.97 -8.06 -5.92
C HIS A 225 3.38 -6.81 -6.59
N LEU A 226 2.83 -5.93 -5.77
CA LEU A 226 2.11 -4.74 -6.22
C LEU A 226 2.88 -3.48 -5.83
N VAL A 227 2.84 -2.48 -6.70
CA VAL A 227 3.42 -1.16 -6.45
C VAL A 227 2.45 -0.11 -6.98
N LEU A 228 2.24 0.95 -6.20
CA LEU A 228 1.63 2.19 -6.67
C LEU A 228 2.72 3.27 -6.77
N VAL A 229 2.86 3.88 -7.94
CA VAL A 229 3.74 5.01 -8.18
C VAL A 229 2.99 6.29 -7.82
N ILE A 230 3.57 7.08 -6.92
CA ILE A 230 3.00 8.31 -6.39
C ILE A 230 3.90 9.46 -6.86
N SER A 231 3.44 10.19 -7.87
CA SER A 231 4.15 11.32 -8.45
C SER A 231 3.14 12.43 -8.80
N PRO A 232 3.14 13.56 -8.06
CA PRO A 232 2.28 14.68 -8.40
C PRO A 232 2.59 15.20 -9.81
N GLU A 233 1.55 15.40 -10.63
CA GLU A 233 1.69 15.91 -12.01
C GLU A 233 2.41 17.26 -12.05
N GLN A 234 2.09 18.12 -11.09
CA GLN A 234 2.77 19.40 -10.90
C GLN A 234 3.72 19.33 -9.71
N PRO A 235 4.93 19.92 -9.82
CA PRO A 235 5.84 20.06 -8.70
C PRO A 235 5.17 20.79 -7.52
N LEU A 236 5.33 20.29 -6.31
CA LEU A 236 4.77 20.89 -5.10
C LEU A 236 5.54 22.16 -4.76
N ARG A 237 4.86 23.31 -4.73
CA ARG A 237 5.40 24.58 -4.24
C ARG A 237 5.48 24.58 -2.71
N PRO A 238 6.24 25.51 -2.11
CA PRO A 238 6.26 25.67 -0.65
C PRO A 238 4.86 25.81 -0.06
N GLY A 239 4.54 24.98 0.94
CA GLY A 239 3.24 24.94 1.61
C GLY A 239 2.14 24.16 0.88
N GLU A 240 2.38 23.68 -0.35
CA GLU A 240 1.38 22.87 -1.05
C GLU A 240 1.30 21.44 -0.51
N THR A 241 0.09 20.89 -0.62
CA THR A 241 -0.24 19.52 -0.22
C THR A 241 -0.75 18.76 -1.43
N TYR A 242 -0.32 17.51 -1.56
CA TYR A 242 -0.85 16.54 -2.51
C TYR A 242 -1.44 15.34 -1.74
N GLU A 243 -2.59 14.86 -2.20
CA GLU A 243 -3.31 13.76 -1.59
C GLU A 243 -3.68 12.72 -2.66
N LEU A 244 -3.60 11.44 -2.28
CA LEU A 244 -3.96 10.31 -3.14
C LEU A 244 -4.64 9.21 -2.32
N THR A 245 -5.84 8.80 -2.72
CA THR A 245 -6.53 7.65 -2.12
C THR A 245 -6.46 6.45 -3.06
N SER A 246 -5.98 5.32 -2.55
CA SER A 246 -5.91 4.03 -3.22
C SER A 246 -6.40 2.92 -2.29
N TYR A 247 -6.53 1.70 -2.80
CA TYR A 247 -7.07 0.58 -2.03
C TYR A 247 -6.27 -0.69 -2.28
N LEU A 248 -5.95 -1.42 -1.21
CA LEU A 248 -5.41 -2.78 -1.28
C LEU A 248 -6.47 -3.75 -0.78
N ALA A 249 -6.91 -4.67 -1.64
CA ALA A 249 -7.92 -5.68 -1.29
C ALA A 249 -7.36 -7.10 -1.46
N PHE A 250 -7.89 -8.02 -0.65
CA PHE A 250 -7.60 -9.45 -0.71
C PHE A 250 -8.87 -10.23 -1.04
N ALA A 251 -8.74 -11.19 -1.93
CA ALA A 251 -9.84 -11.95 -2.52
C ALA A 251 -9.49 -13.43 -2.65
N ALA A 252 -10.50 -14.29 -2.79
CA ALA A 252 -10.32 -15.73 -2.96
C ALA A 252 -9.86 -16.11 -4.37
N SER A 253 -10.05 -15.22 -5.37
CA SER A 253 -9.67 -15.49 -6.76
C SER A 253 -9.34 -14.21 -7.52
N LEU A 254 -8.70 -14.37 -8.69
CA LEU A 254 -8.49 -13.28 -9.65
C LEU A 254 -9.83 -12.61 -10.05
N GLU A 255 -10.86 -13.41 -10.32
CA GLU A 255 -12.17 -12.88 -10.72
C GLU A 255 -12.76 -11.98 -9.64
N GLU A 256 -12.72 -12.41 -8.38
CA GLU A 256 -13.19 -11.60 -7.25
C GLU A 256 -12.32 -10.34 -7.07
N ALA A 257 -10.99 -10.46 -7.19
CA ALA A 257 -10.09 -9.31 -7.11
C ALA A 257 -10.42 -8.23 -8.17
N LEU A 258 -10.71 -8.63 -9.41
CA LEU A 258 -11.08 -7.70 -10.49
C LEU A 258 -12.37 -6.93 -10.21
N ARG A 259 -13.27 -7.46 -9.38
CA ARG A 259 -14.52 -6.78 -8.99
C ARG A 259 -14.28 -5.61 -8.03
N TYR A 260 -13.16 -5.59 -7.29
CA TYR A 260 -12.78 -4.47 -6.41
C TYR A 260 -12.41 -3.19 -7.17
N ALA A 261 -12.33 -3.21 -8.50
CA ALA A 261 -12.15 -2.01 -9.30
C ALA A 261 -13.17 -0.92 -8.97
N ALA A 262 -14.39 -1.29 -8.54
CA ALA A 262 -15.42 -0.33 -8.10
C ALA A 262 -15.01 0.55 -6.91
N LEU A 263 -13.95 0.19 -6.16
CA LEU A 263 -13.39 1.04 -5.11
C LEU A 263 -12.77 2.34 -5.65
N SER A 264 -12.42 2.41 -6.95
CA SER A 264 -11.86 3.63 -7.57
C SER A 264 -12.80 4.85 -7.46
N GLU A 265 -14.10 4.60 -7.36
CA GLU A 265 -15.14 5.62 -7.24
C GLU A 265 -15.28 6.17 -5.81
N LEU A 266 -14.67 5.50 -4.82
CA LEU A 266 -14.67 5.95 -3.44
C LEU A 266 -13.48 6.89 -3.23
N GLN A 267 -13.76 8.13 -2.85
CA GLN A 267 -12.73 9.06 -2.37
C GLN A 267 -12.85 9.24 -0.87
N LEU A 268 -11.71 9.23 -0.19
CA LEU A 268 -11.61 9.71 1.18
C LEU A 268 -11.26 11.19 1.15
N THR A 269 -12.04 11.99 1.85
CA THR A 269 -11.68 13.36 2.17
C THR A 269 -11.33 13.42 3.65
N LEU A 270 -10.07 13.70 3.99
CA LEU A 270 -9.65 13.83 5.40
C LEU A 270 -10.17 15.12 6.07
N GLY A 271 -10.99 15.90 5.35
CA GLY A 271 -11.52 17.20 5.74
C GLY A 271 -12.75 17.13 6.65
N GLY A 272 -12.54 16.92 7.95
CA GLY A 272 -13.35 17.60 8.95
C GLY A 272 -13.00 19.09 8.90
N ARG A 273 -14.00 19.98 8.73
CA ARG A 273 -13.80 21.44 8.82
C ARG A 273 -12.86 21.77 9.98
N ARG A 274 -11.72 22.41 9.70
CA ARG A 274 -11.06 23.24 10.69
C ARG A 274 -12.12 24.24 11.16
N ARG A 275 -12.65 24.04 12.37
CA ARG A 275 -13.37 25.09 13.08
C ARG A 275 -12.36 26.08 13.64
#